data_AF-A0A973TA78-F1
#
_entry.id   AF-A0A973TA78-F1
#
_cell.length_a   1.000
_cell.length_b   1.000
_cell.length_c   1.000
_cell.angle_alpha   90.00
_cell.angle_beta   90.00
_cell.angle_gamma   90.00
#
_symmetry.space_group_name_H-M   'P 1'
#
loop_
_entity.id
_entity.type
_entity.pdbx_description
1 polymer ?
#
loop_
_entity_poly.entity_id
_entity_poly.type
_entity_poly.pdbx_seq_one_letter_code
_entity_poly.pdbx_strand_id
1 'polypeptide(L)'
;MGGIAGGLVFGVLMAMMGMLPMIASMVGSDSAWVGFGIHLMISVLIGLGLTVPFVGLLKSYGRGALIGMGYGVVWWVLGPLLIMPMMLGMPVFMIDATAGWSLMGHLIYGIVLAVVAVRVLKPAHE
;
A
#
# COMPACT_ATOMS: atom_id res chain seq x y z
N MET A 1 12.02 1.19 -4.64
CA MET A 1 12.16 -0.25 -4.33
C MET A 1 11.11 -0.74 -3.34
N GLY A 2 11.01 -0.18 -2.12
CA GLY A 2 10.02 -0.64 -1.13
C GLY A 2 8.56 -0.57 -1.61
N GLY A 3 8.13 0.54 -2.21
CA GLY A 3 6.79 0.69 -2.79
C GLY A 3 6.47 -0.32 -3.88
N ILE A 4 7.46 -0.67 -4.72
CA ILE A 4 7.30 -1.71 -5.75
C ILE A 4 7.13 -3.08 -5.08
N ALA A 5 8.04 -3.46 -4.18
CA ALA A 5 7.98 -4.75 -3.52
C ALA A 5 6.68 -4.94 -2.72
N GLY A 6 6.29 -3.94 -1.92
CA GLY A 6 5.04 -3.96 -1.18
C GLY A 6 3.83 -3.99 -2.11
N GLY A 7 3.82 -3.16 -3.17
CA GLY A 7 2.74 -3.09 -4.14
C GLY A 7 2.58 -4.36 -4.98
N LEU A 8 3.66 -5.10 -5.25
CA LEU A 8 3.57 -6.41 -5.89
C LEU A 8 2.90 -7.43 -4.96
N VAL A 9 3.34 -7.51 -3.71
CA VAL A 9 2.75 -8.44 -2.72
C VAL A 9 1.28 -8.11 -2.51
N PHE A 10 0.94 -6.84 -2.33
CA PHE A 10 -0.45 -6.42 -2.12
C PHE A 10 -1.27 -6.59 -3.41
N GLY A 11 -0.73 -6.26 -4.57
CA GLY A 11 -1.38 -6.48 -5.86
C GLY A 11 -1.74 -7.95 -6.11
N VAL A 12 -0.88 -8.90 -5.70
CA VAL A 12 -1.20 -10.34 -5.76
C VAL A 12 -2.37 -10.70 -4.83
N LEU A 13 -2.37 -10.20 -3.59
CA LEU A 13 -3.50 -10.40 -2.68
C LEU A 13 -4.80 -9.83 -3.27
N MET A 14 -4.75 -8.64 -3.86
CA MET A 14 -5.91 -8.05 -4.53
C MET A 14 -6.39 -8.87 -5.72
N ALA A 15 -5.47 -9.44 -6.50
CA ALA A 15 -5.80 -10.31 -7.63
C ALA A 15 -6.52 -11.57 -7.15
N MET A 16 -6.03 -12.22 -6.10
CA MET A 16 -6.65 -13.41 -5.51
C MET A 16 -8.05 -13.12 -4.95
N MET A 17 -8.29 -11.90 -4.49
CA MET A 17 -9.57 -11.44 -3.96
C MET A 17 -10.50 -10.83 -5.01
N GLY A 18 -10.08 -10.73 -6.27
CA GLY A 18 -10.88 -10.12 -7.35
C GLY A 18 -11.06 -8.61 -7.22
N MET A 19 -10.20 -7.92 -6.47
CA MET A 19 -10.35 -6.49 -6.13
C MET A 19 -9.68 -5.54 -7.14
N LEU A 20 -8.90 -6.04 -8.09
CA LEU A 20 -8.19 -5.20 -9.06
C LEU A 20 -9.13 -4.40 -10.00
N PRO A 21 -10.25 -4.95 -10.51
CA PRO A 21 -11.22 -4.16 -11.29
C PRO A 21 -11.78 -2.96 -10.53
N MET A 22 -11.94 -3.05 -9.19
CA MET A 22 -12.38 -1.91 -8.38
C MET A 22 -11.37 -0.75 -8.38
N ILE A 23 -10.07 -1.04 -8.50
CA ILE A 23 -9.05 0.00 -8.66
C ILE A 23 -9.08 0.56 -10.08
N ALA A 24 -9.28 -0.31 -11.08
CA ALA A 24 -9.37 0.10 -12.48
C ALA A 24 -10.53 1.07 -12.73
N SER A 25 -11.66 0.90 -12.02
CA SER A 25 -12.84 1.74 -12.20
C SER A 25 -12.60 3.19 -11.79
N MET A 26 -11.61 3.47 -10.94
CA MET A 26 -11.19 4.83 -10.58
C MET A 26 -10.72 5.64 -11.80
N VAL A 27 -10.33 4.97 -12.90
CA VAL A 27 -9.95 5.57 -14.17
C VAL A 27 -10.89 5.17 -15.32
N GLY A 28 -12.09 4.68 -14.99
CA GLY A 28 -13.12 4.29 -15.97
C GLY A 28 -12.81 3.00 -16.74
N SER A 29 -12.02 2.08 -16.17
CA SER A 29 -11.71 0.79 -16.79
C SER A 29 -12.17 -0.39 -15.92
N ASP A 30 -12.51 -1.52 -16.54
CA ASP A 30 -12.83 -2.77 -15.83
C ASP A 30 -11.70 -3.81 -15.91
N SER A 31 -10.57 -3.46 -16.54
CA SER A 31 -9.46 -4.39 -16.75
C SER A 31 -8.64 -4.58 -15.46
N ALA A 32 -8.53 -5.82 -15.00
CA ALA A 32 -7.68 -6.17 -13.85
C ALA A 32 -6.21 -5.76 -14.06
N TRP A 33 -5.71 -5.79 -15.30
CA TRP A 33 -4.34 -5.35 -15.62
C TRP A 33 -4.17 -3.83 -15.47
N VAL A 34 -5.19 -3.05 -15.87
CA VAL A 34 -5.20 -1.60 -15.65
C VAL A 34 -5.24 -1.31 -14.15
N GLY A 35 -6.11 -1.99 -13.40
CA GLY A 35 -6.19 -1.87 -11.95
C GLY A 35 -4.89 -2.20 -11.24
N PHE A 36 -4.20 -3.26 -11.68
CA PHE A 36 -2.87 -3.62 -11.18
C PHE A 36 -1.82 -2.54 -11.47
N GLY A 37 -1.81 -1.98 -12.70
CA GLY A 37 -0.90 -0.89 -13.06
C GLY A 37 -1.12 0.36 -12.21
N ILE A 38 -2.38 0.77 -12.02
CA ILE A 38 -2.76 1.89 -11.16
C ILE A 38 -2.36 1.62 -9.70
N HIS A 39 -2.64 0.41 -9.19
CA HIS A 39 -2.23 0.01 -7.84
C HIS A 39 -0.72 0.12 -7.64
N LEU A 40 0.07 -0.38 -8.60
CA LEU A 40 1.53 -0.32 -8.52
C LEU A 40 2.05 1.12 -8.58
N MET A 41 1.47 1.96 -9.45
CA MET A 41 1.78 3.39 -9.52
C MET A 41 1.52 4.08 -8.17
N ILE A 42 0.33 3.89 -7.59
CA ILE A 42 -0.03 4.43 -6.27
C ILE A 42 0.94 3.92 -5.19
N SER A 43 1.28 2.63 -5.22
CA SER A 43 2.23 2.00 -4.29
C SER A 43 3.62 2.64 -4.35
N VAL A 44 4.10 3.01 -5.54
CA VAL A 44 5.37 3.76 -5.67
C VAL A 44 5.25 5.14 -5.03
N LEU A 45 4.19 5.89 -5.32
CA LEU A 45 3.99 7.25 -4.79
C LEU A 45 3.87 7.25 -3.26
N ILE A 46 3.05 6.35 -2.71
CA ILE A 46 2.92 6.14 -1.27
C ILE A 46 4.27 5.75 -0.66
N GLY A 47 5.02 4.88 -1.33
CA GLY A 47 6.34 4.48 -0.86
C GLY A 47 7.35 5.60 -0.80
N LEU A 48 7.35 6.49 -1.78
CA LEU A 48 8.15 7.72 -1.74
C LEU A 48 7.72 8.61 -0.58
N GLY A 49 6.42 8.70 -0.31
CA GLY A 49 5.84 9.45 0.81
C GLY A 49 6.34 9.01 2.19
N LEU A 50 6.63 7.72 2.40
CA LEU A 50 7.33 7.29 3.62
C LEU A 50 8.83 7.53 3.54
N THR A 51 9.45 7.06 2.45
CA THR A 51 10.90 6.87 2.42
C THR A 51 11.69 8.16 2.25
N VAL A 52 11.19 9.14 1.48
CA VAL A 52 11.91 10.39 1.23
C VAL A 52 11.95 11.30 2.47
N PRO A 53 10.81 11.69 3.07
CA PRO A 53 10.83 12.58 4.24
C PRO A 53 11.22 11.88 5.54
N PHE A 54 10.96 10.58 5.68
CA PHE A 54 11.15 9.85 6.94
C PHE A 54 12.28 8.83 6.93
N VAL A 55 13.24 8.95 5.99
CA VAL A 55 14.42 8.07 5.90
C VAL A 55 15.13 7.90 7.26
N GLY A 56 15.25 8.98 8.04
CA GLY A 56 15.91 8.97 9.35
C GLY A 56 15.20 8.11 10.42
N LEU A 57 13.95 7.71 10.21
CA LEU A 57 13.21 6.83 11.11
C LEU A 57 13.45 5.34 10.81
N LEU A 58 13.92 5.01 9.59
CA LEU A 58 14.09 3.65 9.08
C LEU A 58 15.48 3.09 9.41
N LYS A 59 15.82 3.00 10.70
CA LYS A 59 17.18 2.65 11.17
C LYS A 59 17.45 1.15 11.36
N SER A 60 16.40 0.35 11.59
CA SER A 60 16.54 -1.09 11.82
C SER A 60 15.31 -1.81 11.29
N TYR A 61 15.43 -3.12 11.03
CA TYR A 61 14.31 -3.91 10.49
C TYR A 61 13.09 -3.91 11.41
N GLY A 62 13.26 -4.12 12.71
CA GLY A 62 12.14 -4.14 13.66
C GLY A 62 11.45 -2.78 13.78
N ARG A 63 12.21 -1.70 13.91
CA ARG A 63 11.65 -0.33 13.95
C ARG A 63 11.00 0.03 12.61
N GLY A 64 11.64 -0.31 11.50
CA GLY A 64 11.12 -0.11 10.15
C GLY A 64 9.79 -0.83 9.94
N ALA A 65 9.68 -2.10 10.36
CA ALA A 65 8.43 -2.86 10.27
C ALA A 65 7.29 -2.21 11.07
N LEU A 66 7.55 -1.74 12.29
CA LEU A 66 6.54 -1.04 13.10
C LEU A 66 6.10 0.29 12.48
N ILE A 67 7.05 1.09 11.97
CA ILE A 67 6.75 2.34 11.25
C ILE A 67 5.94 2.03 9.99
N GLY A 68 6.37 1.03 9.23
CA GLY A 68 5.69 0.57 8.02
C GLY A 68 4.27 0.13 8.30
N MET A 69 4.05 -0.64 9.37
CA MET A 69 2.73 -1.06 9.82
C MET A 69 1.83 0.14 10.13
N GLY A 70 2.30 1.09 10.94
CA GLY A 70 1.55 2.31 11.25
C GLY A 70 1.26 3.14 10.00
N TYR A 71 2.22 3.26 9.10
CA TYR A 71 2.03 3.93 7.80
C TYR A 71 1.01 3.22 6.92
N GLY A 72 0.99 1.88 6.94
CA GLY A 72 -0.02 1.05 6.31
C GLY A 72 -1.43 1.35 6.85
N VAL A 73 -1.59 1.43 8.17
CA VAL A 73 -2.87 1.82 8.80
C VAL A 73 -3.33 3.20 8.33
N VAL A 74 -2.43 4.18 8.26
CA VAL A 74 -2.76 5.52 7.75
C VAL A 74 -3.31 5.43 6.32
N TRP A 75 -2.65 4.68 5.44
CA TRP A 75 -3.13 4.53 4.05
C TRP A 75 -4.34 3.64 3.89
N TRP A 76 -4.59 2.71 4.81
CA TRP A 76 -5.84 1.99 4.87
C TRP A 76 -7.01 2.92 5.19
N VAL A 77 -6.84 3.87 6.11
CA VAL A 77 -7.88 4.87 6.38
C VAL A 77 -8.05 5.82 5.19
N LEU A 78 -6.95 6.31 4.61
CA LEU A 78 -7.03 7.29 3.54
C LEU A 78 -7.50 6.69 2.21
N GLY A 79 -7.00 5.54 1.80
CA GLY A 79 -7.26 4.95 0.49
C GLY A 79 -8.64 4.32 0.39
N PRO A 80 -8.81 3.08 0.88
CA PRO A 80 -10.04 2.29 0.69
C PRO A 80 -11.22 2.75 1.56
N LEU A 81 -11.00 3.47 2.67
CA LEU A 81 -12.11 3.96 3.51
C LEU A 81 -12.56 5.38 3.18
N LEU A 82 -11.72 6.20 2.54
CA LEU A 82 -12.02 7.61 2.31
C LEU A 82 -11.93 8.00 0.83
N ILE A 83 -10.73 8.00 0.24
CA ILE A 83 -10.48 8.52 -1.11
C ILE A 83 -11.22 7.72 -2.17
N MET A 84 -11.07 6.39 -2.18
CA MET A 84 -11.71 5.54 -3.19
C MET A 84 -13.24 5.59 -3.08
N PRO A 85 -13.87 5.40 -1.90
CA PRO A 85 -15.32 5.55 -1.79
C PRO A 85 -15.82 6.92 -2.25
N MET A 86 -15.13 8.00 -1.88
CA MET A 86 -15.49 9.35 -2.31
C MET A 86 -15.42 9.51 -3.84
N MET A 87 -14.38 8.98 -4.48
CA MET A 87 -14.24 9.00 -5.94
C MET A 87 -15.33 8.20 -6.66
N LEU A 88 -15.78 7.10 -6.06
CA LEU A 88 -16.75 6.18 -6.66
C LEU A 88 -18.20 6.45 -6.20
N GLY A 89 -18.45 7.49 -5.41
CA GLY A 89 -19.78 7.80 -4.86
C GLY A 89 -20.31 6.76 -3.87
N MET A 90 -19.43 6.00 -3.22
CA MET A 90 -19.76 5.01 -2.20
C MET A 90 -19.72 5.63 -0.79
N PRO A 91 -20.40 5.03 0.22
CA PRO A 91 -20.29 5.47 1.61
C PRO A 91 -18.85 5.39 2.14
N VAL A 92 -18.39 6.47 2.78
CA VAL A 92 -17.05 6.55 3.40
C VAL A 92 -17.04 5.93 4.80
N PHE A 93 -15.86 5.48 5.24
CA PHE A 93 -15.59 4.90 6.56
C PHE A 93 -16.43 3.67 6.92
N MET A 94 -16.89 2.92 5.92
CA MET A 94 -17.55 1.63 6.13
C MET A 94 -16.53 0.59 6.63
N ILE A 95 -16.79 0.03 7.81
CA ILE A 95 -15.97 -1.03 8.39
C ILE A 95 -16.73 -2.35 8.28
N ASP A 96 -16.43 -3.10 7.22
CA ASP A 96 -16.98 -4.41 6.94
C ASP A 96 -15.87 -5.47 6.77
N ALA A 97 -16.22 -6.67 6.33
CA ALA A 97 -15.24 -7.73 6.07
C ALA A 97 -14.21 -7.33 5.01
N THR A 98 -14.65 -6.62 3.96
CA THR A 98 -13.77 -6.11 2.89
C THR A 98 -12.77 -5.10 3.43
N ALA A 99 -13.20 -4.20 4.32
CA ALA A 99 -12.33 -3.27 5.02
C ALA A 99 -11.29 -4.00 5.88
N GLY A 100 -11.67 -5.11 6.53
CA GLY A 100 -10.74 -5.97 7.29
C GLY A 100 -9.68 -6.63 6.42
N TRP A 101 -10.06 -7.19 5.27
CA TRP A 101 -9.10 -7.74 4.31
C TRP A 101 -8.19 -6.68 3.71
N SER A 102 -8.75 -5.50 3.43
CA SER A 102 -8.00 -4.34 2.96
C SER A 102 -6.98 -3.88 4.01
N LEU A 103 -7.33 -3.87 5.30
CA LEU A 103 -6.40 -3.57 6.39
C LEU A 103 -5.23 -4.52 6.38
N MET A 104 -5.48 -5.84 6.30
CA MET A 104 -4.41 -6.84 6.22
C MET A 104 -3.46 -6.56 5.05
N GLY A 105 -3.98 -6.26 3.86
CA GLY A 105 -3.18 -5.91 2.69
C GLY A 105 -2.31 -4.66 2.92
N HIS A 106 -2.86 -3.62 3.54
CA HIS A 106 -2.13 -2.38 3.84
C HIS A 106 -1.05 -2.58 4.92
N LEU A 107 -1.32 -3.41 5.93
CA LEU A 107 -0.32 -3.77 6.94
C LEU A 107 0.85 -4.53 6.30
N ILE A 108 0.56 -5.53 5.46
CA ILE A 108 1.59 -6.29 4.72
C ILE A 108 2.38 -5.36 3.80
N TYR A 109 1.69 -4.53 3.02
CA TYR A 109 2.30 -3.51 2.16
C TYR A 109 3.28 -2.62 2.95
N GLY A 110 2.81 -2.03 4.04
CA GLY A 110 3.60 -1.12 4.86
C GLY A 110 4.85 -1.77 5.45
N ILE A 111 4.72 -3.00 5.96
CA ILE A 111 5.84 -3.78 6.50
C ILE A 111 6.88 -4.07 5.39
N VAL A 112 6.45 -4.64 4.27
CA VAL A 112 7.36 -4.99 3.16
C VAL A 112 8.06 -3.75 2.64
N LEU A 113 7.31 -2.66 2.47
CA LEU A 113 7.83 -1.38 2.02
C LEU A 113 8.96 -0.87 2.91
N ALA A 114 8.72 -0.81 4.21
CA ALA A 114 9.69 -0.25 5.15
C ALA A 114 10.89 -1.18 5.34
N VAL A 115 10.70 -2.50 5.38
CA VAL A 115 11.78 -3.49 5.48
C VAL A 115 12.70 -3.42 4.26
N VAL A 116 12.14 -3.36 3.05
CA VAL A 116 12.92 -3.22 1.82
C VAL A 116 13.61 -1.85 1.78
N ALA A 117 12.96 -0.79 2.23
CA ALA A 117 13.60 0.52 2.33
C ALA A 117 14.81 0.48 3.29
N VAL A 118 14.67 -0.10 4.50
CA VAL A 118 15.79 -0.29 5.44
C VAL A 118 16.93 -1.06 4.77
N ARG A 119 16.63 -2.14 4.04
CA ARG A 119 17.65 -2.94 3.35
C ARG A 119 18.41 -2.15 2.28
N VAL A 120 17.71 -1.28 1.54
CA VAL A 120 18.32 -0.44 0.49
C VAL A 120 19.14 0.71 1.09
N LEU A 121 18.72 1.23 2.24
CA LEU A 121 19.37 2.34 2.92
C LEU A 121 20.60 1.92 3.74
N LYS A 122 20.70 0.65 4.13
CA LYS A 122 21.88 0.11 4.82
C LYS A 122 23.11 0.13 3.91
N PRO A 123 24.27 0.65 4.38
CA PRO A 123 25.53 0.57 3.64
C PRO A 123 25.93 -0.88 3.35
N ALA A 124 26.56 -1.13 2.20
CA ALA A 124 26.95 -2.47 1.76
C ALA A 124 28.13 -3.11 2.54
N HIS A 125 28.57 -2.51 3.65
CA HIS A 125 29.78 -2.89 4.39
C HIS A 125 29.55 -3.12 5.90
N GLU A 126 28.33 -3.49 6.31
CA GLU A 126 28.08 -4.14 7.61
C GLU A 126 28.10 -5.67 7.47
#